data_AF-A0A1G0DSC8-F1
#
_entry.id   AF-A0A1G0DSC8-F1
#
_cell.length_a   1.000
_cell.length_b   1.000
_cell.length_c   1.000
_cell.angle_alpha   90.00
_cell.angle_beta   90.00
_cell.angle_gamma   90.00
#
_symmetry.space_group_name_H-M   'P 1'
#
loop_
_entity.id
_entity.type
_entity.pdbx_description
1 polymer ?
#
loop_
_entity_poly.entity_id
_entity_poly.type
_entity_poly.pdbx_seq_one_letter_code
_entity_poly.pdbx_strand_id
1 'polypeptide(L)'
;MRADDVAQYLQNNPQFFEEHIETLTQITLPHPHGGRTVSLSERQLLALREKNRELEKKLHELIEFAKDNDALQHKVHEFVVALFAARDLATLQEMIPHLLREIFAVPHSALRMWQINPPGAELLAFADAQAQPVCLHHAAYDTAGWFGEHAAQLHSFAYLPLHAGSETIGLLVLASEDRQRFYPEMGTVFLQRLAEAVSSALHPYLAQ
;
A
#
# COMPACT_ATOMS: atom_id res chain seq x y z
N MET A 1 36.92 -33.74 -18.46
CA MET A 1 37.80 -33.92 -17.29
C MET A 1 37.36 -35.18 -16.58
N ARG A 2 38.29 -36.06 -16.19
CA ARG A 2 37.98 -37.23 -15.35
C ARG A 2 37.80 -36.76 -13.91
N ALA A 3 37.05 -37.51 -13.11
CA ALA A 3 36.83 -37.18 -11.69
C ALA A 3 38.15 -37.06 -10.92
N ASP A 4 39.15 -37.86 -11.28
CA ASP A 4 40.50 -37.84 -10.71
C ASP A 4 41.24 -36.52 -10.99
N ASP A 5 41.06 -35.95 -12.19
CA ASP A 5 41.69 -34.67 -12.56
C ASP A 5 41.12 -33.52 -11.71
N VAL A 6 39.82 -33.58 -11.39
CA VAL A 6 39.14 -32.59 -10.53
C VAL A 6 39.57 -32.75 -9.06
N ALA A 7 39.70 -33.98 -8.58
CA ALA A 7 40.18 -34.27 -7.23
C ALA A 7 41.64 -33.80 -7.03
N GLN A 8 42.51 -34.06 -8.01
CA GLN A 8 43.90 -33.61 -7.99
C GLN A 8 43.99 -32.08 -8.01
N TYR A 9 43.15 -31.42 -8.80
CA TYR A 9 43.09 -29.95 -8.86
C TYR A 9 42.66 -29.34 -7.51
N LEU A 10 41.63 -29.88 -6.86
CA LEU A 10 41.15 -29.39 -5.56
C LEU A 10 42.15 -29.65 -4.42
N GLN A 11 42.88 -30.77 -4.45
CA GLN A 11 43.95 -31.05 -3.48
C GLN A 11 45.14 -30.09 -3.63
N ASN A 12 45.49 -29.75 -4.87
CA ASN A 12 46.62 -28.86 -5.16
C ASN A 12 46.27 -27.37 -4.95
N ASN A 13 44.98 -27.02 -4.87
CA ASN A 13 44.50 -25.64 -4.71
C ASN A 13 43.52 -25.53 -3.53
N PRO A 14 43.97 -25.69 -2.27
CA PRO A 14 43.09 -25.60 -1.09
C PRO A 14 42.40 -24.24 -0.93
N GLN A 15 43.01 -23.17 -1.45
CA GLN A 15 42.47 -21.80 -1.48
C GLN A 15 41.23 -21.66 -2.38
N PHE A 16 41.03 -22.59 -3.32
CA PHE A 16 39.87 -22.60 -4.21
C PHE A 16 38.54 -22.53 -3.45
N PHE A 17 38.48 -23.13 -2.27
CA PHE A 17 37.31 -23.11 -1.39
C PHE A 17 37.13 -21.80 -0.62
N GLU A 18 38.20 -21.03 -0.40
CA GLU A 18 38.15 -19.69 0.18
C GLU A 18 37.67 -18.67 -0.87
N GLU A 19 38.10 -18.84 -2.13
CA GLU A 19 37.69 -17.99 -3.26
C GLU A 19 36.27 -18.32 -3.77
N HIS A 20 35.79 -19.54 -3.56
CA HIS A 20 34.48 -20.00 -4.02
C HIS A 20 33.59 -20.56 -2.89
N ILE A 21 33.56 -19.87 -1.74
CA ILE A 21 32.71 -20.22 -0.57
C ILE A 21 31.26 -20.48 -0.97
N GLU A 22 30.71 -19.69 -1.89
CA GLU A 22 29.33 -19.85 -2.37
C GLU A 22 29.09 -21.24 -3.01
N THR A 23 30.03 -21.77 -3.78
CA THR A 23 29.90 -23.13 -4.34
C THR A 23 29.95 -24.20 -3.26
N LEU A 24 30.75 -24.00 -2.21
CA LEU A 24 30.83 -24.89 -1.04
C LEU A 24 29.50 -24.93 -0.28
N THR A 25 28.79 -23.81 -0.17
CA THR A 25 27.46 -23.78 0.45
C THR A 25 26.41 -24.55 -0.35
N GLN A 26 26.62 -24.74 -1.66
CA GLN A 26 25.71 -25.49 -2.55
C GLN A 26 26.06 -26.99 -2.65
N ILE A 27 27.27 -27.41 -2.26
CA ILE A 27 27.70 -28.81 -2.30
C ILE A 27 27.20 -29.55 -1.06
N THR A 28 26.48 -30.65 -1.28
CA THR A 28 26.07 -31.58 -0.23
C THR A 28 27.11 -32.69 -0.14
N LEU A 29 27.99 -32.65 0.87
CA LEU A 29 28.93 -33.74 1.17
C LEU A 29 28.24 -34.77 2.09
N PRO A 30 27.88 -35.97 1.61
CA PRO A 30 27.39 -37.01 2.50
C PRO A 30 28.51 -37.49 3.42
N HIS A 31 28.23 -37.64 4.72
CA HIS A 31 29.22 -38.18 5.66
C HIS A 31 29.71 -39.58 5.23
N PRO A 32 31.01 -39.89 5.37
CA PRO A 32 31.61 -41.15 4.92
C PRO A 32 31.19 -42.39 5.73
N HIS A 33 30.47 -42.22 6.85
CA HIS A 33 29.96 -43.31 7.67
C HIS A 33 28.42 -43.32 7.69
N GLY A 34 27.82 -44.18 6.88
CA GLY A 34 26.48 -44.72 7.16
C GLY A 34 25.39 -44.34 6.16
N GLY A 35 25.41 -44.95 4.98
CA GLY A 35 24.36 -44.85 3.94
C GLY A 35 22.98 -45.42 4.31
N ARG A 36 22.44 -45.14 5.50
CA ARG A 36 21.07 -45.54 5.88
C ARG A 36 20.33 -44.60 6.84
N THR A 37 20.97 -43.57 7.40
CA THR A 37 20.32 -42.62 8.30
C THR A 37 20.89 -41.22 8.10
N VAL A 38 20.05 -40.28 7.62
CA VAL A 38 20.40 -38.85 7.58
C VAL A 38 20.73 -38.40 9.01
N SER A 39 21.91 -37.81 9.23
CA SER A 39 22.30 -37.39 10.58
C SER A 39 21.39 -36.26 11.06
N LEU A 40 21.14 -36.19 12.38
CA LEU A 40 20.29 -35.14 12.96
C LEU A 40 20.85 -33.74 12.62
N SER A 41 22.17 -33.60 12.57
CA SER A 41 22.88 -32.38 12.19
C SER A 41 22.66 -32.01 10.71
N GLU A 42 22.67 -32.98 9.78
CA GLU A 42 22.31 -32.74 8.37
C GLU A 42 20.86 -32.26 8.24
N ARG A 43 19.91 -32.87 8.96
CA ARG A 43 18.51 -32.41 8.98
C ARG A 43 18.38 -31.00 9.55
N GLN A 44 19.10 -30.70 10.63
CA GLN A 44 19.12 -29.38 11.24
C GLN A 44 19.72 -28.32 10.30
N LEU A 45 20.81 -28.64 9.58
CA LEU A 45 21.42 -27.75 8.62
C LEU A 45 20.49 -27.46 7.44
N LEU A 46 19.82 -28.48 6.91
CA LEU A 46 18.83 -28.30 5.85
C LEU A 46 17.65 -27.44 6.32
N ALA A 47 17.12 -27.69 7.52
CA ALA A 47 16.04 -26.90 8.09
C ALA A 47 16.46 -25.43 8.31
N LEU A 48 17.70 -25.18 8.76
CA LEU A 48 18.24 -23.84 8.91
C LEU A 48 18.39 -23.13 7.57
N ARG A 49 18.89 -23.82 6.53
CA ARG A 49 19.01 -23.25 5.18
C ARG A 49 17.64 -22.89 4.60
N GLU A 50 16.64 -23.75 4.78
CA GLU A 50 15.28 -23.47 4.32
C GLU A 50 14.67 -22.28 5.05
N LYS A 51 14.81 -22.23 6.37
CA LYS A 51 14.37 -21.10 7.18
C LYS A 51 15.07 -19.80 6.78
N ASN A 52 16.37 -19.86 6.46
CA ASN A 52 17.10 -18.68 6.02
C ASN A 52 16.58 -18.16 4.67
N ARG A 53 16.33 -19.06 3.71
CA ARG A 53 15.71 -18.69 2.43
C ARG A 53 14.31 -18.08 2.60
N GLU A 54 13.50 -18.63 3.49
CA GLU A 54 12.18 -18.07 3.81
C GLU A 54 12.29 -16.67 4.43
N LEU A 55 13.27 -16.44 5.31
CA LEU A 55 13.53 -15.14 5.92
C LEU A 55 14.05 -14.13 4.90
N GLU A 56 14.97 -14.53 4.03
CA GLU A 56 15.46 -13.70 2.92
C GLU A 56 14.31 -13.29 2.02
N LYS A 57 13.41 -14.22 1.65
CA LYS A 57 12.21 -13.90 0.86
C LYS A 57 11.33 -12.87 1.56
N LYS A 58 11.01 -13.08 2.83
CA LYS A 58 10.19 -12.13 3.62
C LYS A 58 10.85 -10.75 3.74
N LEU A 59 12.18 -10.71 3.87
CA LEU A 59 12.92 -9.45 3.92
C LEU A 59 12.80 -8.69 2.60
N HIS A 60 12.90 -9.38 1.46
CA HIS A 60 12.67 -8.75 0.15
C HIS A 60 11.24 -8.21 0.03
N GLU A 61 10.23 -8.98 0.44
CA GLU A 61 8.83 -8.53 0.46
C GLU A 61 8.65 -7.26 1.30
N LEU A 62 9.26 -7.20 2.50
CA LEU A 62 9.22 -6.02 3.36
C LEU A 62 9.91 -4.79 2.73
N ILE A 63 11.02 -4.99 2.00
CA ILE A 63 11.70 -3.91 1.29
C ILE A 63 10.82 -3.34 0.18
N GLU A 64 10.14 -4.20 -0.58
CA GLU A 64 9.23 -3.73 -1.64
C GLU A 64 8.05 -2.95 -1.05
N PHE A 65 7.42 -3.44 0.03
CA PHE A 65 6.40 -2.66 0.74
C PHE A 65 6.93 -1.33 1.29
N ALA A 66 8.17 -1.28 1.75
CA ALA A 66 8.79 -0.04 2.22
C ALA A 66 8.95 0.98 1.08
N LYS A 67 9.37 0.53 -0.12
CA LYS A 67 9.48 1.39 -1.30
C LYS A 67 8.11 1.93 -1.74
N ASP A 68 7.09 1.07 -1.80
CA ASP A 68 5.74 1.48 -2.20
C ASP A 68 5.16 2.50 -1.21
N ASN A 69 5.38 2.29 0.09
CA ASN A 69 4.95 3.22 1.13
C ASN A 69 5.71 4.56 1.05
N ASP A 70 7.01 4.55 0.76
CA ASP A 70 7.79 5.77 0.61
C ASP A 70 7.33 6.58 -0.62
N ALA A 71 7.04 5.89 -1.73
CA ALA A 71 6.45 6.51 -2.91
C ALA A 71 5.07 7.13 -2.62
N LEU A 72 4.19 6.42 -1.90
CA LEU A 72 2.90 6.97 -1.46
C LEU A 72 3.06 8.15 -0.50
N GLN A 73 4.04 8.10 0.40
CA GLN A 73 4.32 9.20 1.31
C GLN A 73 4.80 10.45 0.56
N HIS A 74 5.64 10.28 -0.46
CA HIS A 74 6.07 11.39 -1.31
C HIS A 74 4.88 12.03 -2.04
N LYS A 75 4.00 11.20 -2.61
CA LYS A 75 2.76 11.66 -3.26
C LYS A 75 1.83 12.42 -2.31
N VAL A 76 1.66 11.95 -1.07
CA VAL A 76 0.88 12.66 -0.05
C VAL A 76 1.53 14.00 0.29
N HIS A 77 2.86 14.06 0.42
CA HIS A 77 3.55 15.31 0.66
C HIS A 77 3.36 16.31 -0.49
N GLU A 78 3.55 15.86 -1.73
CA GLU A 78 3.31 16.66 -2.94
C GLU A 78 1.87 17.20 -2.99
N PHE A 79 0.89 16.33 -2.72
CA PHE A 79 -0.52 16.71 -2.65
C PHE A 79 -0.78 17.79 -1.61
N VAL A 80 -0.29 17.60 -0.37
CA VAL A 80 -0.45 18.58 0.72
C VAL A 80 0.16 19.92 0.33
N VAL A 81 1.36 19.93 -0.24
CA VAL A 81 2.02 21.17 -0.69
C VAL A 81 1.20 21.86 -1.79
N ALA A 82 0.67 21.10 -2.75
CA ALA A 82 -0.15 21.64 -3.83
C ALA A 82 -1.46 22.27 -3.33
N LEU A 83 -2.05 21.78 -2.24
CA LEU A 83 -3.27 22.38 -1.66
C LEU A 83 -3.08 23.85 -1.25
N PHE A 84 -1.87 24.25 -0.84
CA PHE A 84 -1.58 25.63 -0.46
C PHE A 84 -1.58 26.62 -1.63
N ALA A 85 -1.63 26.16 -2.88
CA ALA A 85 -1.66 27.01 -4.06
C ALA A 85 -3.05 27.66 -4.28
N ALA A 86 -4.12 27.08 -3.75
CA ALA A 86 -5.47 27.62 -3.89
C ALA A 86 -5.67 28.88 -3.04
N ARG A 87 -6.35 29.87 -3.62
CA ARG A 87 -6.60 31.18 -2.99
C ARG A 87 -8.06 31.39 -2.55
N ASP A 88 -8.95 30.51 -2.99
CA ASP A 88 -10.37 30.54 -2.68
C ASP A 88 -10.95 29.13 -2.71
N LEU A 89 -12.18 29.00 -2.17
CA LEU A 89 -12.87 27.73 -2.04
C LEU A 89 -13.19 27.08 -3.39
N ALA A 90 -13.58 27.86 -4.39
CA ALA A 90 -13.96 27.34 -5.70
C ALA A 90 -12.75 26.69 -6.39
N THR A 91 -11.61 27.39 -6.38
CA THR A 91 -10.33 26.87 -6.88
C THR A 91 -9.94 25.59 -6.14
N LEU A 92 -10.08 25.57 -4.81
CA LEU A 92 -9.74 24.38 -4.00
C LEU A 92 -10.63 23.17 -4.35
N GLN A 93 -11.94 23.40 -4.55
CA GLN A 93 -12.90 22.35 -4.91
C GLN A 93 -12.62 21.74 -6.29
N GLU A 94 -12.18 22.54 -7.26
CA GLU A 94 -11.77 22.06 -8.58
C GLU A 94 -10.40 21.38 -8.57
N MET A 95 -9.48 21.90 -7.76
CA MET A 95 -8.10 21.44 -7.69
C MET A 95 -7.98 20.07 -7.00
N ILE A 96 -8.73 19.81 -5.92
CA ILE A 96 -8.62 18.53 -5.18
C ILE A 96 -8.86 17.30 -6.08
N PRO A 97 -9.97 17.20 -6.86
CA PRO A 97 -10.18 16.10 -7.79
C PRO A 97 -9.08 15.97 -8.85
N HIS A 98 -8.57 17.11 -9.34
CA HIS A 98 -7.49 17.10 -10.33
C HIS A 98 -6.18 16.56 -9.75
N LEU A 99 -5.77 17.01 -8.57
CA LEU A 99 -4.56 16.51 -7.90
C LEU A 99 -4.67 15.02 -7.54
N LEU A 100 -5.85 14.55 -7.11
CA LEU A 100 -6.10 13.13 -6.85
C LEU A 100 -5.90 12.28 -8.11
N ARG A 101 -6.33 12.79 -9.27
CA ARG A 101 -6.12 12.14 -10.55
C ARG A 101 -4.66 12.15 -10.98
N GLU A 102 -4.01 13.31 -10.98
CA GLU A 102 -2.62 13.44 -11.47
C GLU A 102 -1.61 12.72 -10.58
N ILE A 103 -1.68 12.91 -9.26
CA ILE A 103 -0.67 12.42 -8.32
C ILE A 103 -0.91 10.94 -7.99
N PHE A 104 -2.17 10.55 -7.73
CA PHE A 104 -2.51 9.21 -7.24
C PHE A 104 -3.12 8.32 -8.32
N ALA A 105 -3.29 8.82 -9.56
CA ALA A 105 -3.96 8.11 -10.65
C ALA A 105 -5.40 7.68 -10.29
N VAL A 106 -6.08 8.40 -9.38
CA VAL A 106 -7.45 8.06 -8.96
C VAL A 106 -8.42 8.55 -10.05
N PRO A 107 -9.17 7.64 -10.71
CA PRO A 107 -9.92 8.00 -11.91
C PRO A 107 -11.11 8.89 -11.57
N HIS A 108 -11.81 8.57 -10.47
CA HIS A 108 -13.04 9.22 -10.05
C HIS A 108 -12.96 9.68 -8.61
N SER A 109 -13.31 10.94 -8.38
CA SER A 109 -13.45 11.49 -7.03
C SER A 109 -14.62 12.47 -6.96
N ALA A 110 -15.26 12.54 -5.80
CA ALA A 110 -16.35 13.46 -5.52
C ALA A 110 -16.14 14.09 -4.15
N LEU A 111 -16.13 15.42 -4.11
CA LEU A 111 -16.09 16.22 -2.89
C LEU A 111 -17.47 16.83 -2.63
N ARG A 112 -17.98 16.68 -1.41
CA ARG A 112 -19.21 17.32 -0.95
C ARG A 112 -18.97 17.96 0.40
N MET A 113 -19.36 19.22 0.54
CA MET A 113 -19.33 19.94 1.81
C MET A 113 -20.76 20.11 2.31
N TRP A 114 -21.02 19.79 3.57
CA TRP A 114 -22.39 19.81 4.13
C TRP A 114 -23.04 21.19 4.07
N GLN A 115 -22.24 22.26 4.19
CA GLN A 115 -22.72 23.65 4.10
C GLN A 115 -23.26 24.03 2.70
N ILE A 116 -22.74 23.39 1.64
CA ILE A 116 -23.10 23.69 0.24
C ILE A 116 -24.09 22.64 -0.29
N ASN A 117 -23.85 21.37 0.06
CA ASN A 117 -24.63 20.22 -0.37
C ASN A 117 -25.04 19.41 0.86
N PRO A 118 -26.15 19.78 1.53
CA PRO A 118 -26.63 19.04 2.68
C PRO A 118 -27.01 17.61 2.26
N PRO A 119 -26.60 16.58 3.01
CA PRO A 119 -26.80 15.18 2.72
C PRO A 119 -28.20 14.74 3.14
N GLY A 120 -28.57 13.52 2.75
CA GLY A 120 -29.63 12.78 3.43
C GLY A 120 -29.19 12.35 4.84
N ALA A 121 -30.16 12.11 5.72
CA ALA A 121 -29.91 11.74 7.11
C ALA A 121 -29.07 10.45 7.26
N GLU A 122 -29.29 9.46 6.39
CA GLU A 122 -28.55 8.19 6.43
C GLU A 122 -27.06 8.37 6.11
N LEU A 123 -26.75 9.21 5.11
CA LEU A 123 -25.38 9.49 4.73
C LEU A 123 -24.66 10.34 5.78
N LEU A 124 -25.38 11.29 6.40
CA LEU A 124 -24.83 12.06 7.52
C LEU A 124 -24.48 11.12 8.69
N ALA A 125 -25.41 10.28 9.11
CA ALA A 125 -25.19 9.31 10.18
C ALA A 125 -24.03 8.34 9.87
N PHE A 126 -23.91 7.92 8.60
CA PHE A 126 -22.75 7.13 8.16
C PHE A 126 -21.45 7.90 8.31
N ALA A 127 -21.38 9.12 7.79
CA ALA A 127 -20.15 9.93 7.83
C ALA A 127 -19.74 10.26 9.27
N ASP A 128 -20.70 10.59 10.14
CA ASP A 128 -20.46 10.87 11.56
C ASP A 128 -20.01 9.62 12.35
N ALA A 129 -20.46 8.44 11.95
CA ALA A 129 -20.06 7.19 12.58
C ALA A 129 -18.63 6.76 12.24
N GLN A 130 -18.05 7.28 11.14
CA GLN A 130 -16.71 6.92 10.70
C GLN A 130 -15.68 7.93 11.19
N ALA A 131 -14.86 7.54 12.16
CA ALA A 131 -13.70 8.35 12.59
C ALA A 131 -12.49 8.22 11.63
N GLN A 132 -12.50 7.21 10.76
CA GLN A 132 -11.43 6.92 9.81
C GLN A 132 -12.02 6.58 8.43
N PRO A 133 -11.23 6.69 7.36
CA PRO A 133 -11.69 6.30 6.04
C PRO A 133 -12.10 4.83 5.98
N VAL A 134 -13.13 4.55 5.18
CA VAL A 134 -13.67 3.20 4.97
C VAL A 134 -13.72 2.86 3.49
N CYS A 135 -13.30 1.65 3.14
CA CYS A 135 -13.35 1.12 1.78
C CYS A 135 -14.52 0.14 1.61
N LEU A 136 -15.23 0.21 0.49
CA LEU A 136 -16.37 -0.64 0.16
C LEU A 136 -16.32 -1.07 -1.32
N HIS A 137 -16.90 -2.23 -1.62
CA HIS A 137 -17.06 -2.71 -3.01
C HIS A 137 -18.30 -2.17 -3.71
N HIS A 138 -19.18 -1.49 -2.99
CA HIS A 138 -20.38 -0.88 -3.53
C HIS A 138 -20.50 0.55 -3.00
N ALA A 139 -21.21 1.39 -3.74
CA ALA A 139 -21.54 2.71 -3.26
C ALA A 139 -22.38 2.60 -1.98
N ALA A 140 -22.05 3.40 -0.97
CA ALA A 140 -22.84 3.56 0.23
C ALA A 140 -23.99 4.55 -0.05
N TYR A 141 -25.22 4.16 0.29
CA TYR A 141 -26.41 5.00 0.11
C TYR A 141 -26.51 5.57 -1.31
N ASP A 142 -26.92 6.83 -1.46
CA ASP A 142 -27.11 7.49 -2.76
C ASP A 142 -25.83 8.09 -3.36
N THR A 143 -24.64 7.71 -2.87
CA THR A 143 -23.37 8.28 -3.34
C THR A 143 -22.98 7.86 -4.76
N ALA A 144 -23.58 6.80 -5.31
CA ALA A 144 -23.39 6.40 -6.70
C ALA A 144 -23.73 7.56 -7.66
N GLY A 145 -24.78 8.32 -7.37
CA GLY A 145 -25.23 9.44 -8.20
C GLY A 145 -24.21 10.58 -8.30
N TRP A 146 -23.21 10.63 -7.41
CA TRP A 146 -22.18 11.69 -7.43
C TRP A 146 -21.21 11.54 -8.60
N PHE A 147 -21.15 10.35 -9.20
CA PHE A 147 -20.25 10.02 -10.30
C PHE A 147 -20.94 10.04 -11.68
N GLY A 148 -22.24 10.39 -11.74
CA GLY A 148 -23.00 10.50 -12.98
C GLY A 148 -22.98 9.22 -13.81
N GLU A 149 -22.67 9.34 -15.10
CA GLU A 149 -22.67 8.22 -16.06
C GLU A 149 -21.65 7.12 -15.72
N HIS A 150 -20.59 7.44 -14.99
CA HIS A 150 -19.56 6.48 -14.62
C HIS A 150 -20.01 5.54 -13.49
N ALA A 151 -21.06 5.88 -12.75
CA ALA A 151 -21.48 5.17 -11.54
C ALA A 151 -21.61 3.64 -11.73
N ALA A 152 -22.11 3.21 -12.89
CA ALA A 152 -22.32 1.79 -13.19
C ALA A 152 -21.03 0.97 -13.38
N GLN A 153 -19.89 1.64 -13.65
CA GLN A 153 -18.60 1.00 -13.95
C GLN A 153 -17.69 0.95 -12.72
N LEU A 154 -18.09 1.60 -11.62
CA LEU A 154 -17.29 1.67 -10.39
C LEU A 154 -17.51 0.42 -9.53
N HIS A 155 -16.41 -0.17 -9.05
CA HIS A 155 -16.41 -1.45 -8.33
C HIS A 155 -15.67 -1.39 -6.99
N SER A 156 -15.01 -0.28 -6.68
CA SER A 156 -14.46 -0.02 -5.36
C SER A 156 -14.54 1.47 -5.01
N PHE A 157 -14.74 1.75 -3.73
CA PHE A 157 -14.99 3.07 -3.18
C PHE A 157 -14.21 3.26 -1.89
N ALA A 158 -13.63 4.44 -1.68
CA ALA A 158 -13.09 4.88 -0.40
C ALA A 158 -13.81 6.14 0.06
N TYR A 159 -14.38 6.09 1.25
CA TYR A 159 -15.11 7.17 1.90
C TYR A 159 -14.19 7.82 2.94
N LEU A 160 -13.88 9.10 2.74
CA LEU A 160 -12.99 9.90 3.59
C LEU A 160 -13.82 11.00 4.25
N PRO A 161 -14.29 10.79 5.50
CA PRO A 161 -14.93 11.84 6.29
C PRO A 161 -13.98 13.02 6.48
N LEU A 162 -14.48 14.24 6.29
CA LEU A 162 -13.73 15.47 6.49
C LEU A 162 -14.24 16.15 7.75
N HIS A 163 -13.35 16.52 8.66
CA HIS A 163 -13.72 17.02 9.98
C HIS A 163 -13.16 18.42 10.26
N ALA A 164 -13.95 19.26 10.93
CA ALA A 164 -13.48 20.46 11.63
C ALA A 164 -13.66 20.26 13.13
N GLY A 165 -12.57 19.92 13.83
CA GLY A 165 -12.67 19.50 15.23
C GLY A 165 -13.45 18.18 15.33
N SER A 166 -14.54 18.17 16.10
CA SER A 166 -15.40 17.00 16.28
C SER A 166 -16.56 16.91 15.29
N GLU A 167 -16.76 17.95 14.48
CA GLU A 167 -17.86 18.01 13.52
C GLU A 167 -17.38 17.52 12.15
N THR A 168 -18.18 16.66 11.52
CA THR A 168 -17.99 16.26 10.12
C THR A 168 -18.49 17.42 9.24
N ILE A 169 -17.62 17.98 8.39
CA ILE A 169 -17.83 19.16 7.49
C ILE A 169 -17.91 18.90 5.96
N GLY A 170 -17.31 17.81 5.46
CA GLY A 170 -17.66 17.23 4.17
C GLY A 170 -17.32 15.74 4.05
N LEU A 171 -17.65 15.16 2.90
CA LEU A 171 -17.24 13.81 2.52
C LEU A 171 -16.47 13.86 1.20
N LEU A 172 -15.28 13.28 1.20
CA LEU A 172 -14.52 13.00 -0.01
C LEU A 172 -14.67 11.52 -0.35
N VAL A 173 -15.12 11.21 -1.57
CA VAL A 173 -15.28 9.84 -2.03
C VAL A 173 -14.37 9.61 -3.21
N LEU A 174 -13.53 8.59 -3.13
CA LEU A 174 -12.71 8.09 -4.22
C LEU A 174 -13.36 6.84 -4.78
N ALA A 175 -13.31 6.65 -6.09
CA ALA A 175 -13.87 5.47 -6.73
C ALA A 175 -13.02 4.99 -7.90
N SER A 176 -13.16 3.71 -8.23
CA SER A 176 -12.37 3.03 -9.27
C SER A 176 -13.15 1.90 -9.90
N GLU A 177 -12.92 1.68 -11.20
CA GLU A 177 -13.40 0.51 -11.94
C GLU A 177 -12.69 -0.77 -11.48
N ASP A 178 -11.44 -0.65 -11.01
CA ASP A 178 -10.74 -1.77 -10.38
C ASP A 178 -11.30 -2.05 -8.98
N ARG A 179 -11.86 -3.26 -8.80
CA ARG A 179 -12.42 -3.75 -7.53
C ARG A 179 -11.37 -3.92 -6.44
N GLN A 180 -10.10 -4.15 -6.80
CA GLN A 180 -9.00 -4.37 -5.84
C GLN A 180 -8.31 -3.08 -5.41
N ARG A 181 -8.70 -1.92 -5.95
CA ARG A 181 -8.06 -0.65 -5.61
C ARG A 181 -8.42 -0.14 -4.22
N PHE A 182 -9.71 -0.16 -3.88
CA PHE A 182 -10.22 0.23 -2.56
C PHE A 182 -10.99 -0.93 -1.92
N TYR A 183 -10.27 -1.98 -1.50
CA TYR A 183 -10.87 -3.15 -0.86
C TYR A 183 -11.03 -2.95 0.66
N PRO A 184 -12.04 -3.56 1.31
CA PRO A 184 -12.38 -3.29 2.71
C PRO A 184 -11.25 -3.53 3.72
N GLU A 185 -10.39 -4.52 3.50
CA GLU A 185 -9.28 -4.86 4.40
C GLU A 185 -7.99 -4.06 4.12
N MET A 186 -8.02 -3.11 3.19
CA MET A 186 -6.86 -2.27 2.86
C MET A 186 -6.48 -1.37 4.04
N GLY A 187 -5.18 -1.20 4.30
CA GLY A 187 -4.72 -0.19 5.24
C GLY A 187 -5.10 1.23 4.77
N THR A 188 -5.73 2.03 5.63
CA THR A 188 -6.29 3.34 5.27
C THR A 188 -5.44 4.54 5.69
N VAL A 189 -4.21 4.31 6.17
CA VAL A 189 -3.34 5.36 6.74
C VAL A 189 -3.11 6.54 5.78
N PHE A 190 -2.84 6.28 4.50
CA PHE A 190 -2.66 7.37 3.53
C PHE A 190 -3.97 8.07 3.17
N LEU A 191 -5.09 7.34 3.11
CA LEU A 191 -6.42 7.93 2.92
C LEU A 191 -6.77 8.85 4.10
N GLN A 192 -6.37 8.48 5.31
CA GLN A 192 -6.59 9.29 6.50
C GLN A 192 -5.79 10.60 6.40
N ARG A 193 -4.51 10.53 6.01
CA ARG A 193 -3.69 11.73 5.79
C ARG A 193 -4.27 12.64 4.70
N LEU A 194 -4.84 12.08 3.63
CA LEU A 194 -5.54 12.85 2.60
C LEU A 194 -6.79 13.55 3.18
N ALA A 195 -7.60 12.83 3.95
CA ALA A 195 -8.78 13.39 4.59
C ALA A 195 -8.42 14.54 5.54
N GLU A 196 -7.39 14.37 6.36
CA GLU A 196 -6.88 15.39 7.28
C GLU A 196 -6.35 16.62 6.54
N ALA A 197 -5.59 16.43 5.46
CA ALA A 197 -5.05 17.51 4.65
C ALA A 197 -6.16 18.31 3.96
N VAL A 198 -7.13 17.62 3.34
CA VAL A 198 -8.28 18.26 2.69
C VAL A 198 -9.15 18.98 3.71
N SER A 199 -9.43 18.37 4.87
CA SER A 199 -10.17 19.00 5.96
C SER A 199 -9.51 20.29 6.42
N SER A 200 -8.19 20.25 6.62
CA SER A 200 -7.39 21.41 7.04
C SER A 200 -7.40 22.52 6.00
N ALA A 201 -7.32 22.17 4.72
CA ALA A 201 -7.36 23.14 3.62
C ALA A 201 -8.74 23.80 3.47
N LEU A 202 -9.82 23.07 3.77
CA LEU A 202 -11.19 23.58 3.73
C LEU A 202 -11.57 24.40 4.97
N HIS A 203 -10.92 24.16 6.11
CA HIS A 203 -11.27 24.77 7.39
C HIS A 203 -11.43 26.31 7.38
N PRO A 204 -10.55 27.09 6.70
CA PRO A 204 -10.68 28.55 6.62
C PRO A 204 -11.96 29.07 5.93
N TYR A 205 -12.68 28.20 5.21
CA TYR A 205 -13.85 28.57 4.40
C TYR A 205 -15.19 28.18 5.04
N LEU A 206 -15.18 27.52 6.21
CA LEU A 206 -16.42 27.03 6.87
C LEU A 206 -17.15 28.10 7.69
N ALA A 207 -16.48 29.19 8.03
CA ALA A 207 -16.98 30.24 8.92
C ALA A 207 -17.17 31.60 8.23
N GLN A 208 -17.19 31.62 6.89
CA GLN A 208 -17.48 32.81 6.09
C GLN A 208 -18.94 32.83 5.62
#